data_AF-A0A6M3XVC1-F1
#
_entry.id   AF-A0A6M3XVC1-F1
#
_cell.length_a   1.000
_cell.length_b   1.000
_cell.length_c   1.000
_cell.angle_alpha   90.00
_cell.angle_beta   90.00
_cell.angle_gamma   90.00
#
_symmetry.space_group_name_H-M   'P 1'
#
loop_
_entity.id
_entity.type
_entity.pdbx_description
1 polymer ?
#
loop_
_entity_poly.entity_id
_entity_poly.type
_entity_poly.pdbx_seq_one_letter_code
_entity_poly.pdbx_strand_id
1 'polypeptide(L)'
;MIPIDPLILQIIMLASRLTDVPAPLIAAIIDVESGFNFHAVGDHDEDGVPQAYGLMMLHLKGAGHGYSPDLLLNPAFNIFLGTSYLKYCMGLHPFNLKLAISAFNQGP
;
A
#
# COMPACT_ATOMS: atom_id res chain seq x y z
N MET A 1 -1.67 2.56 -20.89
CA MET A 1 -1.81 1.46 -19.91
C MET A 1 -0.45 0.81 -19.78
N ILE A 2 0.21 0.98 -18.63
CA ILE A 2 1.48 0.30 -18.35
C ILE A 2 1.16 -1.18 -18.16
N PRO A 3 1.86 -2.12 -18.82
CA PRO A 3 1.66 -3.54 -18.56
C PRO A 3 2.05 -3.84 -17.11
N ILE A 4 1.09 -4.32 -16.31
CA ILE A 4 1.33 -4.76 -14.94
C ILE A 4 2.10 -6.07 -15.00
N ASP A 5 3.17 -6.18 -14.22
CA ASP A 5 3.94 -7.42 -14.07
C ASP A 5 3.01 -8.57 -13.59
N PRO A 6 2.97 -9.73 -14.28
CA PRO A 6 2.14 -10.86 -13.89
C PRO A 6 2.34 -11.34 -12.44
N LEU A 7 3.56 -11.25 -11.90
CA LEU A 7 3.84 -11.58 -10.51
C LEU A 7 3.16 -10.60 -9.55
N ILE A 8 3.21 -9.30 -9.85
CA ILE A 8 2.51 -8.28 -9.06
C ILE A 8 0.99 -8.51 -9.09
N LEU A 9 0.44 -8.86 -10.26
CA LEU A 9 -0.98 -9.21 -10.38
C LEU A 9 -1.34 -10.43 -9.51
N GLN A 10 -0.50 -11.47 -9.50
CA GLN A 10 -0.72 -12.65 -8.65
C GLN A 10 -0.70 -12.29 -7.15
N ILE A 11 0.22 -11.42 -6.73
CA ILE A 11 0.30 -10.94 -5.34
C ILE A 11 -0.97 -10.16 -4.98
N ILE A 12 -1.44 -9.25 -5.85
CA ILE A 12 -2.69 -8.50 -5.63
C ILE A 12 -3.89 -9.45 -5.50
N MET A 13 -3.99 -10.46 -6.36
CA MET A 13 -5.05 -11.46 -6.29
C MET A 13 -5.01 -12.26 -4.98
N LEU A 14 -3.82 -12.62 -4.50
CA LEU A 14 -3.66 -13.35 -3.24
C LEU A 14 -3.99 -12.46 -2.04
N ALA A 15 -3.51 -11.22 -2.01
CA ALA A 15 -3.83 -10.24 -0.97
C ALA A 15 -5.34 -9.98 -0.90
N SER A 16 -5.99 -9.83 -2.05
CA SER A 16 -7.45 -9.67 -2.13
C SER A 16 -8.20 -10.83 -1.47
N ARG A 17 -7.80 -12.08 -1.76
CA ARG A 17 -8.44 -13.27 -1.17
C ARG A 17 -8.22 -13.37 0.34
N LEU A 18 -7.04 -13.02 0.85
CA LEU A 18 -6.72 -13.15 2.28
C LEU A 18 -7.34 -12.06 3.15
N THR A 19 -7.56 -10.87 2.59
CA THR A 19 -8.02 -9.70 3.34
C THR A 19 -9.47 -9.33 3.08
N ASP A 20 -10.11 -9.95 2.07
CA ASP A 20 -11.44 -9.59 1.60
C ASP A 20 -11.51 -8.08 1.23
N VAL A 21 -10.47 -7.62 0.52
CA VAL A 21 -10.40 -6.31 -0.14
C VAL A 21 -10.45 -6.56 -1.65
N PRO A 22 -11.30 -5.88 -2.43
CA PRO A 22 -11.39 -6.14 -3.87
C PRO A 22 -10.06 -5.88 -4.59
N ALA A 23 -9.59 -6.86 -5.38
CA ALA A 23 -8.36 -6.71 -6.18
C ALA A 23 -8.32 -5.43 -7.05
N PRO A 24 -9.42 -4.98 -7.70
CA PRO A 24 -9.43 -3.71 -8.42
C PRO A 24 -9.15 -2.49 -7.54
N LEU A 25 -9.59 -2.51 -6.28
CA LEU A 25 -9.31 -1.42 -5.33
C LEU A 25 -7.83 -1.41 -4.95
N ILE A 26 -7.25 -2.57 -4.65
CA ILE A 26 -5.81 -2.69 -4.35
C ILE A 26 -4.98 -2.17 -5.53
N ALA A 27 -5.31 -2.60 -6.75
CA ALA A 27 -4.63 -2.14 -7.96
C ALA A 27 -4.78 -0.62 -8.18
N ALA A 28 -5.97 -0.05 -7.91
CA ALA A 28 -6.20 1.39 -8.02
C ALA A 28 -5.38 2.20 -7.01
N ILE A 29 -5.23 1.70 -5.77
CA ILE A 29 -4.34 2.33 -4.78
C ILE A 29 -2.90 2.28 -5.27
N ILE A 30 -2.40 1.12 -5.71
CA ILE A 30 -1.03 0.99 -6.22
C ILE A 30 -0.75 1.92 -7.40
N ASP A 31 -1.72 2.07 -8.31
CA ASP A 31 -1.61 2.97 -9.47
C ASP A 31 -1.44 4.43 -9.02
N VAL A 32 -2.23 4.87 -8.04
CA VAL A 32 -2.17 6.24 -7.50
C VAL A 32 -0.88 6.47 -6.69
N GLU A 33 -0.48 5.51 -5.87
CA GLU A 33 0.64 5.66 -4.92
C GLU A 33 2.01 5.55 -5.60
N SER A 34 2.16 4.66 -6.58
CA SER A 34 3.47 4.35 -7.17
C SER A 34 3.47 4.20 -8.68
N GLY A 35 2.31 4.19 -9.34
CA GLY A 35 2.20 3.82 -10.76
C GLY A 35 2.78 2.44 -11.05
N PHE A 36 2.66 1.51 -10.10
CA PHE A 36 3.27 0.17 -10.11
C PHE A 36 4.82 0.14 -10.06
N ASN A 37 5.48 1.23 -9.66
CA ASN A 37 6.92 1.23 -9.41
C ASN A 37 7.23 0.67 -8.01
N PHE A 38 7.68 -0.58 -7.94
CA PHE A 38 8.02 -1.20 -6.65
C PHE A 38 9.30 -0.63 -5.99
N HIS A 39 10.08 0.18 -6.70
CA HIS A 39 11.18 0.97 -6.14
C HIS A 39 10.76 2.40 -5.75
N ALA A 40 9.47 2.73 -5.78
CA ALA A 40 9.01 4.05 -5.43
C ALA A 40 9.35 4.39 -3.97
N VAL A 41 9.73 5.64 -3.77
CA VAL A 41 10.01 6.24 -2.48
C VAL A 41 9.25 7.55 -2.37
N GLY A 42 8.73 7.85 -1.19
CA GLY A 42 8.00 9.08 -0.91
C GLY A 42 8.90 10.26 -0.58
N ASP A 43 8.30 11.28 0.03
CA ASP A 43 9.01 12.47 0.48
C ASP A 43 10.13 12.13 1.47
N HIS A 44 11.15 12.98 1.46
CA HIS A 44 12.32 12.84 2.31
C HIS A 44 12.17 13.74 3.54
N ASP A 45 12.74 13.31 4.67
CA ASP A 45 12.87 14.17 5.84
C ASP A 45 14.00 15.21 5.66
N GLU A 46 14.26 15.97 6.73
CA GLU A 46 15.28 17.04 6.75
C GLU A 46 16.71 16.52 6.46
N ASP A 47 16.97 15.24 6.72
CA ASP A 47 18.25 14.58 6.49
C ASP A 47 18.34 13.91 5.11
N GLY A 48 17.28 14.00 4.30
CA GLY A 48 17.24 13.38 2.98
C GLY A 48 16.98 11.87 3.03
N VAL A 49 16.25 11.39 4.04
CA VAL A 49 15.84 9.98 4.14
C VAL A 49 14.37 9.84 3.72
N PRO A 50 14.03 8.98 2.75
CA PRO A 50 12.65 8.76 2.36
C PRO A 50 11.79 8.24 3.52
N GLN A 51 10.51 8.62 3.56
CA GLN A 51 9.63 8.24 4.67
C GLN A 51 8.52 7.26 4.29
N ALA A 52 8.34 6.96 3.00
CA ALA A 52 7.38 5.99 2.49
C ALA A 52 7.98 5.17 1.34
N TYR A 53 7.53 3.92 1.17
CA TYR A 53 8.20 2.96 0.29
C TYR A 53 7.24 2.01 -0.44
N GLY A 54 7.66 1.60 -1.64
CA GLY A 54 7.15 0.43 -2.36
C GLY A 54 5.89 0.69 -3.20
N LEU A 55 5.03 -0.32 -3.36
CA LEU A 55 3.88 -0.22 -4.27
C LEU A 55 2.70 0.57 -3.70
N MET A 56 2.52 0.54 -2.38
CA MET A 56 1.40 1.16 -1.67
C MET A 56 1.83 2.34 -0.77
N MET A 57 3.01 2.92 -1.00
CA MET A 57 3.58 4.05 -0.21
C MET A 57 3.43 3.90 1.31
N LEU A 58 3.93 2.80 1.86
CA LEU A 58 3.82 2.54 3.29
C LEU A 58 4.74 3.46 4.08
N HIS A 59 4.15 4.43 4.78
CA HIS A 59 4.88 5.42 5.56
C HIS A 59 5.42 4.84 6.87
N LEU A 60 6.66 5.20 7.27
CA LEU A 60 7.34 4.70 8.47
C LEU A 60 6.65 5.08 9.80
N LYS A 61 5.86 6.15 9.79
CA LYS A 61 5.02 6.56 10.93
C LYS A 61 3.59 5.99 10.89
N GLY A 62 3.25 5.24 9.83
CA GLY A 62 1.91 4.67 9.60
C GLY A 62 2.00 3.16 9.38
N ALA A 63 1.45 2.70 8.26
CA ALA A 63 1.40 1.27 7.92
C ALA A 63 2.76 0.57 7.89
N GLY A 64 3.86 1.29 7.62
CA GLY A 64 5.22 0.77 7.58
C GLY A 64 5.94 0.77 8.93
N HIS A 65 5.29 1.22 10.02
CA HIS A 65 5.92 1.35 11.32
C HIS A 65 6.51 0.02 11.84
N GLY A 66 7.77 0.08 12.29
CA GLY A 66 8.49 -1.08 12.83
C GLY A 66 9.15 -1.98 11.78
N TYR A 67 9.05 -1.65 10.48
CA TYR A 67 9.69 -2.40 9.40
C TYR A 67 10.82 -1.59 8.75
N SER A 68 11.83 -2.29 8.23
CA SER A 68 12.94 -1.66 7.52
C SER A 68 12.54 -1.22 6.11
N PRO A 69 13.16 -0.16 5.55
CA PRO A 69 12.97 0.25 4.16
C PRO A 69 13.11 -0.89 3.15
N ASP A 70 14.15 -1.72 3.29
CA ASP A 70 14.39 -2.86 2.39
C ASP A 70 13.24 -3.87 2.36
N LEU A 71 12.65 -4.13 3.54
CA LEU A 71 11.50 -5.02 3.64
C LEU A 71 10.24 -4.37 3.05
N LEU A 72 10.07 -3.06 3.24
CA LEU A 72 8.96 -2.30 2.65
C LEU A 72 9.09 -2.17 1.12
N LEU A 73 10.28 -2.28 0.54
CA LEU A 73 10.50 -2.33 -0.91
C LEU A 73 10.29 -3.74 -1.50
N ASN A 74 10.13 -4.78 -0.67
CA ASN A 74 9.73 -6.10 -1.16
C ASN A 74 8.27 -6.05 -1.65
N PRO A 75 7.97 -6.34 -2.94
CA PRO A 75 6.63 -6.17 -3.48
C PRO A 75 5.54 -6.98 -2.78
N ALA A 76 5.85 -8.24 -2.43
CA ALA A 76 4.91 -9.11 -1.75
C ALA A 76 4.61 -8.57 -0.34
N PHE A 77 5.65 -8.27 0.43
CA PHE A 77 5.49 -7.73 1.77
C PHE A 77 4.70 -6.41 1.77
N ASN A 78 5.05 -5.50 0.86
CA ASN A 78 4.41 -4.19 0.73
C ASN A 78 2.91 -4.32 0.43
N ILE A 79 2.53 -5.14 -0.56
CA ILE A 79 1.12 -5.33 -0.93
C ILE A 79 0.35 -6.00 0.21
N PHE A 80 0.90 -7.02 0.86
CA PHE A 80 0.18 -7.69 1.96
C PHE A 80 -0.01 -6.77 3.17
N LEU A 81 1.04 -6.05 3.59
CA LEU A 81 0.97 -5.14 4.72
C LEU A 81 0.01 -3.96 4.41
N GLY A 82 0.16 -3.33 3.25
CA GLY A 82 -0.70 -2.24 2.82
C GLY A 82 -2.16 -2.65 2.67
N THR A 83 -2.44 -3.81 2.08
CA THR A 83 -3.82 -4.31 1.95
C THR A 83 -4.43 -4.64 3.33
N SER A 84 -3.64 -5.19 4.24
CA SER A 84 -4.10 -5.48 5.61
C SER A 84 -4.42 -4.20 6.37
N TYR A 85 -3.59 -3.16 6.21
CA TYR A 85 -3.84 -1.84 6.77
C TYR A 85 -5.09 -1.18 6.16
N LEU A 86 -5.27 -1.27 4.84
CA LEU A 86 -6.49 -0.79 4.17
C LEU A 86 -7.74 -1.49 4.71
N LYS A 87 -7.71 -2.82 4.92
CA LYS A 87 -8.82 -3.57 5.52
C LYS A 87 -9.13 -3.07 6.94
N TYR A 88 -8.10 -2.78 7.73
CA TYR A 88 -8.25 -2.16 9.04
C TYR A 88 -8.97 -0.80 8.96
N CYS A 89 -8.54 0.10 8.07
CA CYS A 89 -9.20 1.40 7.85
C CYS A 89 -10.65 1.24 7.38
N MET A 90 -10.95 0.25 6.52
CA MET A 90 -12.32 -0.07 6.11
C MET A 90 -13.19 -0.54 7.29
N GLY A 91 -12.59 -1.25 8.26
CA GLY A 91 -13.27 -1.66 9.49
C GLY A 91 -13.62 -0.50 10.42
N LEU A 92 -12.78 0.55 10.46
CA LEU A 92 -13.05 1.77 11.23
C LEU A 92 -14.17 2.63 10.62
N HIS A 93 -14.36 2.52 9.31
CA HIS A 93 -15.33 3.32 8.55
C HIS A 93 -16.30 2.45 7.75
N PRO A 94 -17.16 1.67 8.42
CA PRO A 94 -18.08 0.75 7.75
C PRO A 94 -18.99 1.51 6.77
N PHE A 95 -19.16 0.95 5.57
CA PHE A 95 -19.95 1.53 4.48
C PHE A 95 -19.48 2.88 3.93
N ASN A 96 -18.31 3.39 4.35
CA ASN A 96 -17.75 4.64 3.85
C ASN A 96 -16.33 4.42 3.30
N LEU A 97 -16.27 3.84 2.10
CA LEU A 97 -15.00 3.54 1.41
C LEU A 97 -14.15 4.80 1.22
N LYS A 98 -14.77 5.96 0.95
CA LYS A 98 -14.04 7.22 0.78
C LYS A 98 -13.29 7.62 2.04
N LEU A 99 -13.93 7.49 3.20
CA LEU A 99 -13.29 7.79 4.48
C LEU A 99 -12.22 6.74 4.82
N ALA A 100 -12.46 5.46 4.52
CA ALA A 100 -11.45 4.41 4.68
C ALA A 100 -10.17 4.66 3.86
N ILE A 101 -10.30 5.09 2.60
CA ILE A 101 -9.15 5.46 1.76
C ILE A 101 -8.47 6.72 2.30
N SER A 102 -9.23 7.70 2.79
CA SER A 102 -8.65 8.88 3.44
C SER A 102 -7.83 8.51 4.67
N ALA A 103 -8.34 7.59 5.50
CA ALA A 103 -7.67 7.08 6.68
C ALA A 103 -6.43 6.25 6.34
N PHE A 104 -6.44 5.51 5.23
CA PHE A 104 -5.26 4.79 4.75
C PHE A 104 -4.08 5.74 4.46
N ASN A 105 -4.36 6.90 3.84
CA ASN A 105 -3.33 7.88 3.47
C ASN A 105 -2.89 8.77 4.66
N GLN A 106 -3.84 9.27 5.44
CA GLN A 106 -3.57 10.28 6.48
C GLN A 106 -3.45 9.70 7.90
N GLY A 107 -3.72 8.40 8.05
CA GLY A 107 -3.94 7.77 9.34
C GLY A 107 -5.43 7.74 9.75
N PRO A 108 -5.82 6.79 10.60
CA PRO A 108 -7.18 6.61 11.10
C PRO A 108 -7.66 7.71 12.05
#